data_AF-A0A944L4S7-F1
#
_entry.id   AF-A0A944L4S7-F1
#
_cell.length_a   1.000
_cell.length_b   1.000
_cell.length_c   1.000
_cell.angle_alpha   90.00
_cell.angle_beta   90.00
_cell.angle_gamma   90.00
#
_symmetry.space_group_name_H-M   'P 1'
#
loop_
_entity.id
_entity.type
_entity.pdbx_description
1 polymer ?
#
loop_
_entity_poly.entity_id
_entity_poly.type
_entity_poly.pdbx_seq_one_letter_code
_entity_poly.pdbx_strand_id
1 'polypeptide(L)'
;MTGYNNSPSPAPDGQQPDGDQQPDDLDIAGVGGNPISHLDGNSVAGPLGELFRIDIIAALGRCNHCGAVRAFGEATVYADSPGIVVRCSSCEGVLLRLVETPTQFWLDVRGLSYLQIDREA
;
A
#
# COMPACT_ATOMS: atom_id res chain seq x y z
N MET A 1 63.62 -42.64 -17.50
CA MET A 1 62.74 -42.76 -18.68
C MET A 1 61.93 -44.02 -18.44
N THR A 2 60.69 -43.99 -17.99
CA THR A 2 59.44 -43.51 -18.63
C THR A 2 58.38 -43.41 -17.50
N GLY A 3 57.65 -42.31 -17.37
CA GLY A 3 56.31 -42.15 -17.95
C GLY A 3 55.26 -42.15 -16.82
N TYR A 4 55.03 -41.01 -16.16
CA TYR A 4 53.90 -40.85 -15.25
C TYR A 4 52.67 -40.39 -16.04
N ASN A 5 51.59 -41.14 -15.92
CA ASN A 5 50.35 -41.02 -16.67
C ASN A 5 49.59 -39.73 -16.33
N ASN A 6 49.22 -38.96 -17.36
CA ASN A 6 48.29 -37.85 -17.28
C ASN A 6 46.85 -38.39 -17.28
N SER A 7 46.23 -38.45 -16.10
CA SER A 7 44.77 -38.50 -15.99
C SER A 7 44.25 -37.07 -15.78
N PRO A 8 43.22 -36.61 -16.51
CA PRO A 8 42.60 -35.33 -16.21
C PRO A 8 41.92 -35.42 -14.85
N SER A 9 42.15 -34.41 -14.00
CA SER A 9 41.34 -34.19 -12.80
C SER A 9 39.87 -34.05 -13.19
N PRO A 10 38.92 -34.59 -12.41
CA PRO A 10 37.51 -34.31 -12.64
C PRO A 10 37.28 -32.80 -12.54
N ALA A 11 36.48 -32.26 -13.47
CA ALA A 11 36.01 -30.88 -13.39
C ALA A 11 35.32 -30.65 -12.03
N PRO A 12 35.41 -29.44 -11.45
CA PRO A 12 34.64 -29.15 -10.24
C PRO A 12 33.15 -29.31 -10.57
N ASP A 13 32.49 -30.20 -9.83
CA ASP A 13 31.05 -30.31 -9.82
C ASP A 13 30.44 -28.95 -9.43
N GLY A 14 29.46 -28.48 -10.21
CA GLY A 14 28.39 -27.68 -9.62
C GLY A 14 28.22 -26.21 -10.03
N GLN A 15 28.64 -25.75 -11.21
CA GLN A 15 27.90 -24.63 -11.83
C GLN A 15 26.61 -25.17 -12.45
N GLN A 16 25.63 -25.43 -11.58
CA GLN A 16 24.24 -25.59 -11.99
C GLN A 16 23.77 -24.21 -12.50
N PRO A 17 23.15 -24.12 -13.69
CA PRO A 17 22.68 -22.84 -14.22
C PRO A 17 21.70 -22.22 -13.24
N ASP A 18 21.80 -20.89 -13.05
CA ASP A 18 20.97 -20.09 -12.15
C ASP A 18 19.53 -20.60 -12.19
N GLY A 19 19.16 -21.29 -11.11
CA GLY A 19 17.85 -21.90 -10.95
C GLY A 19 16.79 -20.83 -11.16
N ASP A 20 15.69 -21.27 -11.77
CA ASP A 20 14.45 -20.51 -11.94
C ASP A 20 14.31 -19.47 -10.83
N GLN A 21 14.57 -18.19 -11.14
CA GLN A 21 14.44 -17.11 -10.18
C GLN A 21 12.98 -17.10 -9.75
N GLN A 22 12.73 -17.68 -8.59
CA GLN A 22 11.40 -17.84 -8.08
C GLN A 22 10.92 -16.43 -7.68
N PRO A 23 9.70 -16.01 -8.05
CA PRO A 23 9.26 -14.62 -7.95
C PRO A 23 9.20 -14.06 -6.51
N ASP A 24 9.49 -14.89 -5.51
CA ASP A 24 9.65 -14.58 -4.09
C ASP A 24 11.04 -13.97 -3.74
N ASP A 25 11.99 -13.96 -4.67
CA ASP A 25 13.34 -13.36 -4.47
C ASP A 25 13.47 -11.89 -4.92
N LEU A 26 12.39 -11.29 -5.45
CA LEU A 26 12.36 -9.89 -5.90
C LEU A 26 11.85 -8.95 -4.79
N ASP A 27 12.48 -7.78 -4.64
CA ASP A 27 11.97 -6.72 -3.76
C ASP A 27 10.74 -5.99 -4.36
N ILE A 28 10.15 -5.03 -3.63
CA ILE A 28 8.97 -4.25 -4.10
C ILE A 28 9.27 -3.46 -5.39
N ALA A 29 10.54 -3.20 -5.69
CA ALA A 29 10.99 -2.54 -6.92
C ALA A 29 11.33 -3.54 -8.05
N GLY A 30 11.27 -4.85 -7.79
CA GLY A 30 11.61 -5.91 -8.75
C GLY A 30 13.11 -6.23 -8.84
N VAL A 31 13.91 -5.88 -7.83
CA VAL A 31 15.37 -6.13 -7.77
C VAL A 31 15.65 -7.38 -6.96
N GLY A 32 16.39 -8.33 -7.56
CA GLY A 32 16.82 -9.56 -6.87
C GLY A 32 17.96 -9.31 -5.86
N GLY A 33 18.00 -10.12 -4.80
CA GLY A 33 19.12 -10.12 -3.84
C GLY A 33 18.83 -9.52 -2.46
N ASN A 34 17.59 -9.08 -2.21
CA ASN A 34 17.07 -8.76 -0.88
C ASN A 34 15.60 -9.21 -0.81
N PRO A 35 15.32 -10.48 -0.48
CA PRO A 35 13.95 -10.96 -0.42
C PRO A 35 13.19 -10.19 0.67
N ILE A 36 12.17 -9.43 0.28
CA ILE A 36 11.25 -8.79 1.21
C ILE A 36 10.25 -9.85 1.66
N SER A 37 10.24 -10.18 2.94
CA SER A 37 9.25 -11.12 3.48
C SER A 37 7.84 -10.50 3.38
N HIS A 38 6.98 -11.13 2.60
CA HIS A 38 5.56 -10.78 2.55
C HIS A 38 4.91 -11.13 3.90
N LEU A 39 4.34 -10.12 4.56
CA LEU A 39 3.56 -10.32 5.79
C LEU A 39 2.11 -10.64 5.46
N ASP A 40 1.49 -11.43 6.33
CA ASP A 40 0.05 -11.67 6.28
C ASP A 40 -0.71 -10.34 6.47
N GLY A 41 -1.77 -10.15 5.69
CA GLY A 41 -2.57 -8.92 5.72
C GLY A 41 -3.22 -8.62 7.07
N ASN A 42 -3.47 -9.62 7.92
CA ASN A 42 -4.00 -9.37 9.27
C ASN A 42 -2.98 -8.65 10.17
N SER A 43 -1.70 -8.61 9.78
CA SER A 43 -0.65 -7.91 10.53
C SER A 43 -0.89 -6.41 10.64
N VAL A 44 -1.69 -5.80 9.74
CA VAL A 44 -2.05 -4.37 9.83
C VAL A 44 -3.25 -4.08 10.73
N ALA A 45 -3.89 -5.09 11.32
CA ALA A 45 -5.08 -4.91 12.16
C ALA A 45 -4.85 -3.96 13.34
N GLY A 46 -3.68 -4.02 13.97
CA GLY A 46 -3.29 -3.10 15.06
C GLY A 46 -3.19 -1.65 14.56
N PRO A 47 -2.23 -1.33 13.67
CA PRO A 47 -2.03 0.03 13.16
C PRO A 47 -3.26 0.64 12.49
N LEU A 48 -4.02 -0.11 11.68
CA LEU A 48 -5.25 0.40 11.08
C LEU A 48 -6.36 0.59 12.11
N GLY A 49 -6.45 -0.30 13.10
CA GLY A 49 -7.38 -0.16 14.22
C GLY A 49 -7.14 1.10 15.04
N GLU A 50 -5.87 1.53 15.19
CA GLU A 50 -5.54 2.83 15.79
C GLU A 50 -5.97 4.00 14.89
N LEU A 51 -5.70 3.91 13.59
CA LEU A 51 -6.01 4.97 12.62
C LEU A 51 -7.51 5.32 12.60
N PHE A 52 -8.39 4.32 12.63
CA PHE A 52 -9.85 4.53 12.61
C PHE A 52 -10.41 5.13 13.90
N ARG A 53 -9.60 5.25 14.97
CA ARG A 53 -10.02 5.91 16.23
C ARG A 53 -9.72 7.41 16.24
N ILE A 54 -8.90 7.89 15.32
CA ILE A 54 -8.45 9.28 15.27
C ILE A 54 -9.53 10.16 14.63
N ASP A 55 -9.71 11.37 15.13
CA ASP A 55 -10.56 12.37 14.51
C ASP A 55 -9.93 12.84 13.17
N ILE A 56 -10.55 12.40 12.07
CA ILE A 56 -10.08 12.73 10.72
C ILE A 56 -10.40 14.17 10.30
N ILE A 57 -11.17 14.95 11.07
CA ILE A 57 -11.57 16.30 10.68
C ILE A 57 -10.36 17.24 10.55
N ALA A 58 -9.35 17.07 11.41
CA ALA A 58 -8.10 17.82 11.33
C ALA A 58 -7.10 17.27 10.28
N ALA A 59 -7.34 16.08 9.73
CA ALA A 59 -6.43 15.46 8.79
C ALA A 59 -6.29 16.28 7.49
N LEU A 60 -5.08 16.39 6.96
CA LEU A 60 -4.86 17.01 5.66
C LEU A 60 -5.11 15.98 4.55
N GLY A 61 -6.05 16.27 3.66
CA GLY A 61 -6.36 15.43 2.50
C GLY A 61 -5.91 16.09 1.20
N ARG A 62 -5.35 15.30 0.28
CA ARG A 62 -5.09 15.74 -1.10
C ARG A 62 -6.17 15.25 -2.05
N CYS A 63 -6.81 16.18 -2.74
CA CYS A 63 -7.82 15.86 -3.74
C CYS A 63 -7.19 15.18 -4.97
N ASN A 64 -7.68 14.00 -5.34
CA ASN A 64 -7.23 13.27 -6.52
C ASN A 64 -7.69 13.92 -7.85
N HIS A 65 -8.70 14.81 -7.81
CA HIS A 65 -9.17 15.52 -9.01
C HIS A 65 -8.35 16.78 -9.34
N CYS A 66 -8.08 17.63 -8.34
CA CYS A 66 -7.42 18.94 -8.57
C CYS A 66 -6.08 19.11 -7.86
N GLY A 67 -5.68 18.16 -7.00
CA GLY A 67 -4.43 18.22 -6.26
C GLY A 67 -4.41 19.13 -5.04
N ALA A 68 -5.50 19.85 -4.73
CA ALA A 68 -5.58 20.71 -3.55
C ALA A 68 -5.36 19.91 -2.26
N VAL A 69 -4.56 20.48 -1.34
CA VAL A 69 -4.29 19.92 0.00
C VAL A 69 -4.92 20.84 1.03
N ARG A 70 -5.88 20.32 1.82
CA ARG A 70 -6.64 21.08 2.81
C ARG A 70 -7.02 20.19 3.99
N ALA A 71 -7.38 20.78 5.13
CA ALA A 71 -7.98 20.03 6.22
C ALA A 71 -9.30 19.40 5.76
N PHE A 72 -9.58 18.17 6.19
CA PHE A 72 -10.77 17.45 5.79
C PHE A 72 -12.06 18.17 6.22
N GLY A 73 -12.02 18.87 7.37
CA GLY A 73 -13.10 19.73 7.85
C GLY A 73 -13.43 20.93 6.95
N GLU A 74 -12.57 21.30 6.00
CA GLU A 74 -12.87 22.35 5.00
C GLU A 74 -13.70 21.84 3.81
N ALA A 75 -13.95 20.52 3.74
CA ALA A 75 -14.70 19.92 2.64
C ALA A 75 -16.21 20.22 2.75
N THR A 76 -16.90 20.17 1.62
CA THR A 76 -18.36 20.32 1.58
C THR A 76 -19.03 18.96 1.76
N VAL A 77 -19.91 18.83 2.75
CA VAL A 77 -20.56 17.57 3.11
C VAL A 77 -22.04 17.61 2.73
N TYR A 78 -22.52 16.54 2.11
CA TYR A 78 -23.92 16.31 1.76
C TYR A 78 -24.39 15.04 2.46
N ALA A 79 -25.34 15.18 3.40
CA ALA A 79 -25.81 14.08 4.25
C ALA A 79 -27.29 13.68 4.01
N ASP A 80 -28.02 14.38 3.13
CA ASP A 80 -29.46 14.16 2.88
C ASP A 80 -29.76 13.06 1.84
N SER A 81 -28.87 12.06 1.70
CA SER A 81 -28.96 10.95 0.74
C SER A 81 -28.84 9.63 1.50
N PRO A 82 -28.93 8.42 0.89
CA PRO A 82 -28.70 7.14 1.61
C PRO A 82 -27.29 6.98 2.24
N GLY A 83 -26.50 8.04 2.27
CA GLY A 83 -25.18 8.13 2.88
C GLY A 83 -24.64 9.56 2.81
N ILE A 84 -23.39 9.70 3.25
CA ILE A 84 -22.64 10.95 3.29
C ILE A 84 -21.75 11.03 2.05
N VAL A 85 -21.79 12.15 1.34
CA VAL A 85 -20.87 12.48 0.26
C VAL A 85 -20.07 13.71 0.63
N VAL A 86 -18.74 13.59 0.59
CA VAL A 86 -17.81 14.69 0.87
C VAL A 86 -17.17 15.14 -0.44
N ARG A 87 -17.17 16.45 -0.70
CA ARG A 87 -16.64 17.07 -1.92
C ARG A 87 -15.54 18.08 -1.61
N CYS A 88 -14.59 18.18 -2.54
CA CYS A 88 -13.52 19.17 -2.48
C CYS A 88 -14.09 20.58 -2.58
N SER A 89 -13.76 21.46 -1.64
CA SER A 89 -14.16 22.86 -1.67
C SER A 89 -13.53 23.66 -2.82
N SER A 90 -12.46 23.15 -3.44
CA SER A 90 -11.78 23.81 -4.57
C SER A 90 -12.37 23.46 -5.94
N CYS A 91 -12.84 22.22 -6.15
CA CYS A 91 -13.25 21.74 -7.47
C CYS A 91 -14.53 20.91 -7.49
N GLU A 92 -15.20 20.76 -6.34
CA GLU A 92 -16.41 19.96 -6.13
C GLU A 92 -16.27 18.45 -6.45
N GLY A 93 -15.09 17.98 -6.82
CA GLY A 93 -14.80 16.55 -7.00
C GLY A 93 -15.11 15.76 -5.73
N VAL A 94 -15.72 14.59 -5.87
CA VAL A 94 -16.04 13.71 -4.73
C VAL A 94 -14.75 13.20 -4.11
N LEU A 95 -14.54 13.46 -2.83
CA LEU A 95 -13.40 13.01 -2.03
C LEU A 95 -13.68 11.66 -1.37
N LEU A 96 -14.84 11.56 -0.71
CA LEU A 96 -15.25 10.41 0.08
C LEU A 96 -16.75 10.15 -0.05
N ARG A 97 -17.15 8.88 0.02
CA ARG A 97 -18.54 8.46 0.25
C ARG A 97 -18.60 7.48 1.41
N LEU A 98 -19.53 7.67 2.31
CA LEU A 98 -19.83 6.76 3.41
C LEU A 98 -21.30 6.38 3.37
N VAL A 99 -21.60 5.10 3.27
CA VAL A 99 -22.97 4.57 3.36
C VAL A 99 -23.03 3.61 4.53
N GLU A 100 -23.98 3.82 5.42
CA GLU A 100 -24.29 2.90 6.51
C GLU A 100 -25.53 2.07 6.14
N THR A 101 -25.41 0.76 6.32
CA THR A 101 -26.50 -0.20 6.19
C THR A 101 -26.70 -0.89 7.54
N PRO A 102 -27.78 -1.66 7.77
CA PRO A 102 -28.00 -2.33 9.06
C PRO A 102 -26.86 -3.27 9.50
N THR A 103 -26.01 -3.71 8.58
CA THR A 103 -24.98 -4.73 8.84
C THR A 103 -23.57 -4.33 8.38
N GLN A 104 -23.41 -3.24 7.62
CA GLN A 104 -22.11 -2.84 7.06
C GLN A 104 -21.97 -1.33 6.89
N PHE A 105 -20.72 -0.86 6.97
CA PHE A 105 -20.29 0.42 6.43
C PHE A 105 -19.61 0.23 5.07
N TRP A 106 -19.95 1.09 4.11
CA TRP A 106 -19.30 1.17 2.82
C TRP A 106 -18.56 2.49 2.72
N LEU A 107 -17.23 2.42 2.63
CA LEU A 107 -16.36 3.59 2.58
C LEU A 107 -15.60 3.63 1.24
N ASP A 108 -15.84 4.65 0.42
CA ASP A 108 -15.10 4.94 -0.81
C ASP A 108 -14.24 6.19 -0.59
N VAL A 109 -12.92 6.05 -0.74
CA VAL A 109 -11.93 7.13 -0.56
C VAL A 109 -11.11 7.41 -1.82
N ARG A 110 -11.52 6.90 -2.99
CA ARG A 110 -10.76 7.04 -4.25
C ARG A 110 -10.56 8.50 -4.71
N GLY A 111 -11.37 9.41 -4.18
CA GLY A 111 -11.26 10.84 -4.42
C GLY A 111 -10.11 11.53 -3.67
N LEU A 112 -9.51 10.84 -2.71
CA LEU A 112 -8.34 11.27 -1.96
C LEU A 112 -7.11 10.51 -2.47
N SER A 113 -6.04 11.23 -2.80
CA SER A 113 -4.77 10.56 -3.11
C SER A 113 -4.02 10.15 -1.84
N TYR A 114 -4.22 10.88 -0.74
CA TYR A 114 -3.75 10.53 0.61
C TYR A 114 -4.51 11.31 1.68
N LEU A 115 -4.40 10.83 2.92
CA LEU A 115 -4.69 11.56 4.15
C LEU A 115 -3.43 11.58 5.01
N GLN A 116 -3.05 12.76 5.50
CA GLN A 116 -2.05 12.93 6.54
C GLN A 116 -2.79 13.10 7.86
N ILE A 117 -2.56 12.16 8.77
CA ILE A 117 -3.20 12.11 10.09
C ILE A 117 -2.12 12.33 11.13
N ASP A 118 -2.37 13.27 12.04
CA ASP A 118 -1.55 13.45 13.23
C ASP A 118 -1.90 12.36 14.24
N ARG A 119 -0.90 11.68 14.79
CA ARG A 119 -1.09 10.57 15.72
C ARG A 119 -1.33 11.05 17.15
N GLU A 120 -1.05 12.31 17.44
CA GLU A 120 -1.08 12.89 18.78
C GLU A 120 -2.13 14.00 18.94
N ALA A 121 -2.91 14.28 17.89
CA ALA A 121 -3.94 15.33 17.87
C ALA A 121 -5.23 14.93 18.61
#